data_AF-A0A938U4P3-F1
#
_entry.id   AF-A0A938U4P3-F1
#
_cell.length_a   1.000
_cell.length_b   1.000
_cell.length_c   1.000
_cell.angle_alpha   90.00
_cell.angle_beta   90.00
_cell.angle_gamma   90.00
#
_symmetry.space_group_name_H-M   'P 1'
#
loop_
_entity.id
_entity.type
_entity.pdbx_description
1 polymer ?
#
loop_
_entity_poly.entity_id
_entity_poly.type
_entity_poly.pdbx_seq_one_letter_code
_entity_poly.pdbx_strand_id
1 'polypeptide(L)'
;MRAIRFNLGLAVMVVLLLGGPAASPALSQGRGAAPKDQPLEWKVPQSQIKIGPPQWKGAPPQGDKAAAPATANVKDMYFGAKGDGARDDTASIQSAVDFVHARGGGTIIFPPGTYLVTSVNLREGITYQGVGEAVIKRPDQLFQKQKFPRTFTNQKYAYYGEKDSAPIIFKNLVFDGNSQNQGPYKKYEQEHADLLFLTARRDSPGRLQVVIEDCLFRNSVSDGISIYKNVDVKVNNCTAIDCFRGGFLILGGNTRAVLTNYTGKGKNDPAGIDVELSGDSEGYGNSTKVEFYMENINLPDGVFDIGLGFGSKVVGKNIYSHGFFNLVAPGSTVTLSHCKFGIPPGARIVWPHRVTFEHCEFTALGNKDKPPALQAAPFIAWNLSGTSEKNQSVTFINCKFNVADGVAPETKVNGIATGRDGVDYHNILTVQGGNFSKRINEALAMYRGGHWRIKDAVVESALPFAWTGFKDSFGDAYADIVIDGATIKTKKYMAIGGYPDKNHPNRLEHKNLEMDESANYISSFYGLEGNQYAGHRVIWGSAPPTPATHGLVGDIYRLKDSPAEWVCTKAGYYYEREKKQIMAEWQPRKPS
;
A
#
# COMPACT_ATOMS: atom_id res chain seq x y z
N MET A 1 -29.32 3.69 -11.84
CA MET A 1 -28.50 4.90 -12.08
C MET A 1 -27.03 4.49 -12.00
N ARG A 2 -26.21 4.99 -12.94
CA ARG A 2 -24.97 4.37 -13.44
C ARG A 2 -23.89 4.15 -12.37
N ALA A 3 -23.45 2.90 -12.23
CA ALA A 3 -22.31 2.49 -11.43
C ALA A 3 -20.99 2.88 -12.12
N ILE A 4 -20.07 3.51 -11.39
CA ILE A 4 -18.67 3.64 -11.80
C ILE A 4 -17.96 2.38 -11.29
N ARG A 5 -17.78 1.39 -12.17
CA ARG A 5 -16.92 0.24 -11.92
C ARG A 5 -15.48 0.63 -12.26
N PHE A 6 -14.58 0.62 -11.29
CA PHE A 6 -13.14 0.65 -11.55
C PHE A 6 -12.68 -0.77 -11.90
N ASN A 7 -12.68 -1.08 -13.20
CA ASN A 7 -12.00 -2.25 -13.74
C ASN A 7 -10.51 -1.89 -13.90
N LEU A 8 -9.65 -2.27 -12.95
CA LEU A 8 -8.20 -2.31 -13.16
C LEU A 8 -7.81 -3.67 -13.77
N GLY A 9 -8.38 -3.96 -14.94
CA GLY A 9 -7.92 -5.03 -15.81
C GLY A 9 -6.96 -4.47 -16.86
N LEU A 10 -5.73 -4.98 -16.88
CA LEU A 10 -4.77 -5.02 -18.00
C LEU A 10 -5.02 -4.00 -19.14
N ALA A 11 -4.37 -2.82 -19.08
CA ALA A 11 -4.24 -1.95 -20.25
C ALA A 11 -2.77 -1.83 -20.65
N VAL A 12 -2.43 -2.50 -21.76
CA VAL A 12 -1.21 -2.28 -22.54
C VAL A 12 -1.27 -0.86 -23.11
N MET A 13 -0.21 -0.10 -22.90
CA MET A 13 -0.03 1.25 -23.42
C MET A 13 0.16 1.19 -24.94
N VAL A 14 -0.79 1.71 -25.72
CA VAL A 14 -0.54 2.15 -27.10
C VAL A 14 -0.77 3.65 -27.13
N VAL A 15 0.28 4.37 -27.52
CA VAL A 15 0.29 5.81 -27.79
C VAL A 15 -0.51 6.08 -29.07
N LEU A 16 -1.43 7.06 -29.06
CA LEU A 16 -1.64 8.04 -30.14
C LEU A 16 -2.69 9.10 -29.77
N LEU A 17 -2.44 10.31 -30.26
CA LEU A 17 -3.18 11.57 -30.04
C LEU A 17 -4.54 11.59 -30.74
N LEU A 18 -5.50 12.38 -30.21
CA LEU A 18 -6.17 13.55 -30.84
C LEU A 18 -7.57 13.86 -30.24
N GLY A 19 -7.78 15.12 -29.83
CA GLY A 19 -8.99 15.90 -30.16
C GLY A 19 -10.19 15.98 -29.19
N GLY A 20 -10.43 17.19 -28.62
CA GLY A 20 -11.78 17.79 -28.49
C GLY A 20 -12.44 17.81 -27.08
N PRO A 21 -12.89 18.98 -26.57
CA PRO A 21 -13.39 19.12 -25.20
C PRO A 21 -14.91 18.91 -25.11
N ALA A 22 -15.37 18.30 -24.01
CA ALA A 22 -16.76 18.40 -23.56
C ALA A 22 -16.77 18.85 -22.11
N ALA A 23 -17.33 20.04 -21.88
CA ALA A 23 -17.52 20.63 -20.57
C ALA A 23 -18.50 19.81 -19.72
N SER A 24 -18.29 19.81 -18.40
CA SER A 24 -19.30 19.38 -17.42
C SER A 24 -19.29 20.35 -16.22
N PRO A 25 -20.46 20.59 -15.60
CA PRO A 25 -20.71 21.78 -14.79
C PRO A 25 -20.16 21.66 -13.38
N ALA A 26 -19.75 22.81 -12.84
CA ALA A 26 -19.24 22.99 -11.49
C ALA A 26 -20.34 22.79 -10.43
N LEU A 27 -20.07 21.92 -9.44
CA LEU A 27 -20.75 21.93 -8.15
C LEU A 27 -19.92 22.75 -7.18
N SER A 28 -20.42 23.93 -6.84
CA SER A 28 -19.88 24.79 -5.79
C SER A 28 -20.42 24.32 -4.44
N GLN A 29 -19.54 24.06 -3.47
CA GLN A 29 -19.90 24.04 -2.05
C GLN A 29 -18.83 24.78 -1.22
N GLY A 30 -19.32 25.41 -0.16
CA GLY A 30 -18.75 26.60 0.48
C GLY A 30 -17.33 26.45 1.01
N ARG A 31 -16.52 27.48 0.72
CA ARG A 31 -15.19 27.69 1.26
C ARG A 31 -15.30 28.17 2.72
N GLY A 32 -14.91 27.35 3.68
CA GLY A 32 -14.42 27.83 4.97
C GLY A 32 -12.98 28.33 4.81
N ALA A 33 -12.68 29.50 5.36
CA ALA A 33 -11.38 30.16 5.21
C ALA A 33 -10.22 29.31 5.76
N ALA A 34 -9.12 29.24 4.98
CA ALA A 34 -7.88 28.60 5.38
C ALA A 34 -7.18 29.40 6.49
N PRO A 35 -6.61 28.75 7.54
CA PRO A 35 -5.74 29.42 8.48
C PRO A 35 -4.42 29.84 7.80
N LYS A 36 -3.93 31.03 8.16
CA LYS A 36 -2.71 31.64 7.62
C LYS A 36 -1.44 30.89 8.04
N ASP A 37 -0.46 30.94 7.13
CA ASP A 37 0.87 30.34 7.18
C ASP A 37 1.65 30.64 8.47
N GLN A 38 2.15 29.58 9.10
CA GLN A 38 3.35 29.63 9.94
C GLN A 38 4.25 28.44 9.57
N PRO A 39 5.58 28.65 9.44
CA PRO A 39 6.52 27.58 9.11
C PRO A 39 6.58 26.57 10.26
N LEU A 40 6.17 25.32 9.98
CA LEU A 40 6.26 24.22 10.93
C LEU A 40 7.72 23.72 10.98
N GLU A 41 8.42 23.97 12.10
CA GLU A 41 9.65 23.25 12.41
C GLU A 41 9.34 21.76 12.59
N TRP A 42 9.85 20.93 11.67
CA TRP A 42 9.70 19.49 11.69
C TRP A 42 10.60 18.86 12.78
N LYS A 43 10.00 18.52 13.93
CA LYS A 43 10.61 17.62 14.92
C LYS A 43 10.13 16.20 14.66
N VAL A 44 11.02 15.34 14.18
CA VAL A 44 10.82 13.90 14.01
C VAL A 44 10.51 13.27 15.37
N PRO A 45 9.34 12.63 15.58
CA PRO A 45 9.13 11.79 16.75
C PRO A 45 9.99 10.54 16.60
N GLN A 46 10.99 10.38 17.47
CA GLN A 46 11.73 9.12 17.56
C GLN A 46 10.76 7.97 17.87
N SER A 47 10.93 6.89 17.11
CA SER A 47 10.25 5.61 17.18
C SER A 47 10.00 5.09 18.60
N GLN A 48 8.82 5.36 19.16
CA GLN A 48 8.32 4.68 20.37
C GLN A 48 6.81 4.42 20.29
N ILE A 49 6.35 3.71 19.24
CA ILE A 49 5.08 3.00 19.32
C ILE A 49 5.38 1.57 19.78
N LYS A 50 5.33 1.35 21.10
CA LYS A 50 5.24 -0.01 21.65
C LYS A 50 3.82 -0.50 21.39
N ILE A 51 3.64 -1.35 20.38
CA ILE A 51 2.43 -2.16 20.26
C ILE A 51 2.55 -3.26 21.33
N GLY A 52 2.08 -2.98 22.53
CA GLY A 52 1.93 -4.00 23.57
C GLY A 52 0.77 -4.95 23.21
N PRO A 53 0.74 -6.19 23.71
CA PRO A 53 -0.44 -7.03 23.60
C PRO A 53 -1.65 -6.26 24.16
N PRO A 54 -2.77 -6.18 23.44
CA PRO A 54 -3.91 -5.40 23.91
C PRO A 54 -4.50 -6.05 25.17
N GLN A 55 -4.31 -5.41 26.32
CA GLN A 55 -5.06 -5.74 27.52
C GLN A 55 -6.45 -5.12 27.40
N TRP A 56 -7.47 -5.96 27.32
CA TRP A 56 -8.85 -5.52 27.44
C TRP A 56 -9.15 -5.19 28.91
N LYS A 57 -9.47 -3.93 29.21
CA LYS A 57 -10.16 -3.56 30.44
C LYS A 57 -11.59 -3.16 30.09
N GLY A 58 -12.50 -4.11 30.22
CA GLY A 58 -13.93 -3.91 30.02
C GLY A 58 -14.68 -5.14 30.46
N ALA A 59 -15.04 -5.21 31.74
CA ALA A 59 -16.03 -6.17 32.22
C ALA A 59 -17.42 -5.77 31.66
N PRO A 60 -18.30 -6.73 31.37
CA PRO A 60 -19.65 -6.45 30.90
C PRO A 60 -20.45 -5.64 31.95
N PRO A 61 -21.46 -4.85 31.54
CA PRO A 61 -22.34 -4.17 32.47
C PRO A 61 -23.06 -5.20 33.35
N GLN A 62 -22.94 -5.04 34.67
CA GLN A 62 -23.67 -5.86 35.64
C GLN A 62 -25.12 -5.37 35.74
N GLY A 63 -26.04 -6.19 35.25
CA GLY A 63 -27.48 -6.10 35.47
C GLY A 63 -28.05 -7.51 35.35
N ASP A 64 -28.63 -7.98 36.45
CA ASP A 64 -29.22 -9.30 36.71
C ASP A 64 -28.24 -10.49 36.80
N LYS A 65 -28.51 -11.41 37.73
CA LYS A 65 -27.65 -12.54 38.10
C LYS A 65 -27.25 -13.34 36.85
N ALA A 66 -26.06 -13.06 36.31
CA ALA A 66 -25.52 -13.76 35.16
C ALA A 66 -25.45 -15.26 35.48
N ALA A 67 -26.18 -16.08 34.72
CA ALA A 67 -25.99 -17.52 34.72
C ALA A 67 -24.52 -17.82 34.36
N ALA A 68 -23.95 -18.91 34.91
CA ALA A 68 -22.61 -19.33 34.54
C ALA A 68 -22.53 -19.52 33.00
N PRO A 69 -21.41 -19.15 32.35
CA PRO A 69 -21.28 -19.23 30.90
C PRO A 69 -21.59 -20.64 30.42
N ALA A 70 -22.44 -20.76 29.41
CA ALA A 70 -22.90 -22.06 28.92
C ALA A 70 -21.82 -22.73 28.07
N THR A 71 -21.63 -24.05 28.24
CA THR A 71 -20.81 -24.86 27.34
C THR A 71 -21.71 -25.83 26.57
N ALA A 72 -21.59 -25.87 25.24
CA ALA A 72 -22.33 -26.78 24.38
C ALA A 72 -21.37 -27.53 23.46
N ASN A 73 -21.30 -28.85 23.56
CA ASN A 73 -20.59 -29.66 22.58
C ASN A 73 -21.57 -30.02 21.45
N VAL A 74 -21.23 -29.68 20.20
CA VAL A 74 -22.15 -29.86 19.05
C VAL A 74 -22.56 -31.32 18.83
N LYS A 75 -21.79 -32.29 19.32
CA LYS A 75 -22.13 -33.73 19.23
C LYS A 75 -23.00 -34.24 20.37
N ASP A 76 -23.24 -33.45 21.41
CA ASP A 76 -24.13 -33.85 22.50
C ASP A 76 -25.52 -34.20 21.96
N MET A 77 -26.20 -35.15 22.61
CA MET A 77 -27.47 -35.69 22.12
C MET A 77 -28.56 -34.64 21.87
N TYR A 78 -28.48 -33.49 22.56
CA TYR A 78 -29.40 -32.36 22.40
C TYR A 78 -29.24 -31.61 21.07
N PHE A 79 -28.05 -31.65 20.47
CA PHE A 79 -27.73 -30.96 19.21
C PHE A 79 -27.52 -31.94 18.07
N GLY A 80 -26.75 -33.00 18.31
CA GLY A 80 -26.69 -34.18 17.44
C GLY A 80 -25.86 -34.03 16.17
N ALA A 81 -24.91 -33.10 16.11
CA ALA A 81 -23.97 -33.00 14.99
C ALA A 81 -23.13 -34.29 14.88
N LYS A 82 -22.88 -34.76 13.65
CA LYS A 82 -22.12 -35.99 13.41
C LYS A 82 -20.64 -35.70 13.23
N GLY A 83 -20.28 -34.68 12.46
CA GLY A 83 -18.90 -34.39 12.09
C GLY A 83 -18.28 -35.52 11.25
N ASP A 84 -19.08 -36.19 10.41
CA ASP A 84 -18.70 -37.34 9.58
C ASP A 84 -18.33 -36.96 8.13
N GLY A 85 -18.47 -35.69 7.76
CA GLY A 85 -18.20 -35.16 6.44
C GLY A 85 -19.25 -35.52 5.38
N ALA A 86 -20.39 -36.12 5.78
CA ALA A 86 -21.46 -36.55 4.88
C ALA A 86 -22.82 -35.95 5.26
N ARG A 87 -23.16 -35.92 6.55
CA ARG A 87 -24.40 -35.30 7.02
C ARG A 87 -24.25 -33.78 7.11
N ASP A 88 -25.28 -33.05 6.68
CA ASP A 88 -25.39 -31.62 6.94
C ASP A 88 -25.63 -31.38 8.43
N ASP A 89 -24.64 -30.79 9.10
CA ASP A 89 -24.64 -30.51 10.54
C ASP A 89 -25.14 -29.09 10.86
N THR A 90 -25.57 -28.32 9.87
CA THR A 90 -25.94 -26.90 10.01
C THR A 90 -26.99 -26.68 11.10
N ALA A 91 -28.09 -27.44 11.08
CA ALA A 91 -29.18 -27.26 12.04
C ALA A 91 -28.76 -27.60 13.48
N SER A 92 -27.92 -28.63 13.64
CA SER A 92 -27.37 -29.05 14.92
C SER A 92 -26.45 -27.97 15.51
N ILE A 93 -25.58 -27.39 14.67
CA ILE A 93 -24.69 -26.29 15.08
C ILE A 93 -25.48 -25.03 15.40
N GLN A 94 -26.48 -24.67 14.57
CA GLN A 94 -27.34 -23.51 14.85
C GLN A 94 -28.10 -23.69 16.18
N SER A 95 -28.57 -24.90 16.49
CA SER A 95 -29.24 -25.19 17.76
C SER A 95 -28.31 -24.98 18.97
N ALA A 96 -27.02 -25.33 18.84
CA ALA A 96 -26.03 -25.02 19.87
C ALA A 96 -25.78 -23.51 20.02
N VAL A 97 -25.75 -22.77 18.91
CA VAL A 97 -25.67 -21.29 18.92
C VAL A 97 -26.83 -20.68 19.67
N ASP A 98 -28.05 -21.08 19.32
CA ASP A 98 -29.27 -20.52 19.91
C ASP A 98 -29.34 -20.87 21.41
N PHE A 99 -28.93 -22.09 21.80
CA PHE A 99 -28.87 -22.53 23.19
C PHE A 99 -27.88 -21.72 24.05
N VAL A 100 -26.66 -21.49 23.54
CA VAL A 100 -25.62 -20.75 24.26
C VAL A 100 -25.98 -19.27 24.33
N HIS A 101 -26.47 -18.69 23.23
CA HIS A 101 -26.91 -17.30 23.20
C HIS A 101 -28.05 -17.04 24.20
N ALA A 102 -29.06 -17.90 24.25
CA ALA A 102 -30.20 -17.77 25.17
C ALA A 102 -29.79 -17.84 26.66
N ARG A 103 -28.58 -18.31 26.97
CA ARG A 103 -28.01 -18.36 28.33
C ARG A 103 -27.04 -17.20 28.63
N GLY A 104 -27.01 -16.19 27.76
CA GLY A 104 -26.14 -15.02 27.93
C GLY A 104 -24.74 -15.19 27.35
N GLY A 105 -24.50 -16.23 26.54
CA GLY A 105 -23.21 -16.50 25.92
C GLY A 105 -22.45 -17.67 26.56
N GLY A 106 -21.23 -17.89 26.08
CA GLY A 106 -20.39 -19.01 26.50
C GLY A 106 -19.62 -19.64 25.35
N THR A 107 -19.42 -20.95 25.39
CA THR A 107 -18.55 -21.68 24.45
C THR A 107 -19.28 -22.82 23.75
N ILE A 108 -19.14 -22.87 22.44
CA ILE A 108 -19.52 -24.00 21.60
C ILE A 108 -18.26 -24.78 21.25
N ILE A 109 -18.23 -26.05 21.63
CA ILE A 109 -17.13 -26.97 21.41
C ILE A 109 -17.40 -27.80 20.17
N PHE A 110 -16.42 -27.84 19.26
CA PHE A 110 -16.36 -28.70 18.09
C PHE A 110 -15.29 -29.78 18.33
N PRO A 111 -15.66 -31.02 18.72
CA PRO A 111 -14.73 -32.13 18.78
C PRO A 111 -14.15 -32.48 17.39
N PRO A 112 -13.15 -33.37 17.30
CA PRO A 112 -12.60 -33.78 16.02
C PRO A 112 -13.67 -34.33 15.06
N GLY A 113 -13.58 -33.92 13.80
CA GLY A 113 -14.54 -34.30 12.76
C GLY A 113 -14.63 -33.28 11.64
N THR A 114 -15.31 -33.68 10.56
CA THR A 114 -15.65 -32.79 9.44
C THR A 114 -17.14 -32.52 9.46
N TYR A 115 -17.51 -31.27 9.70
CA TYR A 115 -18.90 -30.83 9.79
C TYR A 115 -19.29 -30.18 8.46
N LEU A 116 -20.22 -30.78 7.72
CA LEU A 116 -20.75 -30.12 6.53
C LEU A 116 -21.68 -28.98 6.96
N VAL A 117 -21.37 -27.77 6.51
CA VAL A 117 -22.11 -26.56 6.88
C VAL A 117 -22.49 -25.75 5.64
N THR A 118 -23.79 -25.49 5.50
CA THR A 118 -24.33 -24.59 4.49
C THR A 118 -24.22 -23.13 4.94
N SER A 119 -24.85 -22.77 6.06
CA SER A 119 -24.75 -21.44 6.65
C SER A 119 -25.17 -21.41 8.13
N VAL A 120 -24.28 -20.95 9.02
CA VAL A 120 -24.56 -20.74 10.45
C VAL A 120 -24.63 -19.25 10.75
N ASN A 121 -25.70 -18.84 11.43
CA ASN A 121 -25.91 -17.47 11.89
C ASN A 121 -25.28 -17.27 13.26
N LEU A 122 -24.21 -16.48 13.30
CA LEU A 122 -23.42 -16.21 14.49
C LEU A 122 -24.13 -15.23 15.44
N ARG A 123 -23.77 -15.31 16.73
CA ARG A 123 -24.22 -14.41 17.80
C ARG A 123 -23.04 -13.95 18.65
N GLU A 124 -23.09 -12.71 19.09
CA GLU A 124 -22.15 -12.11 20.03
C GLU A 124 -22.12 -12.83 21.40
N GLY A 125 -20.98 -12.72 22.09
CA GLY A 125 -20.78 -13.36 23.41
C GLY A 125 -20.50 -14.87 23.35
N ILE A 126 -20.26 -15.42 22.15
CA ILE A 126 -20.01 -16.85 21.93
C ILE A 126 -18.58 -17.09 21.46
N THR A 127 -17.94 -18.08 22.07
CA THR A 127 -16.69 -18.68 21.60
C THR A 127 -16.98 -19.95 20.81
N TYR A 128 -16.51 -20.03 19.58
CA TYR A 128 -16.56 -21.19 18.69
C TYR A 128 -15.19 -21.85 18.69
N GLN A 129 -15.07 -22.99 19.38
CA GLN A 129 -13.78 -23.60 19.72
C GLN A 129 -13.66 -25.01 19.14
N GLY A 130 -12.71 -25.21 18.25
CA GLY A 130 -12.25 -26.54 17.86
C GLY A 130 -11.39 -27.19 18.95
N VAL A 131 -11.58 -28.49 19.18
CA VAL A 131 -10.73 -29.30 20.05
C VAL A 131 -10.16 -30.43 19.20
N GLY A 132 -8.89 -30.33 18.82
CA GLY A 132 -8.29 -31.19 17.79
C GLY A 132 -8.64 -30.75 16.37
N GLU A 133 -8.65 -31.68 15.41
CA GLU A 133 -8.96 -31.37 14.01
C GLU A 133 -10.48 -31.24 13.77
N ALA A 134 -11.01 -30.04 13.98
CA ALA A 134 -12.40 -29.68 13.70
C ALA A 134 -12.50 -28.88 12.39
N VAL A 135 -13.02 -29.54 11.34
CA VAL A 135 -13.14 -28.98 9.99
C VAL A 135 -14.58 -28.56 9.71
N ILE A 136 -14.81 -27.28 9.48
CA ILE A 136 -16.06 -26.71 8.98
C ILE A 136 -15.96 -26.71 7.45
N LYS A 137 -16.65 -27.64 6.79
CA LYS A 137 -16.54 -27.86 5.34
C LYS A 137 -17.81 -27.44 4.62
N ARG A 138 -17.68 -26.73 3.51
CA ARG A 138 -18.81 -26.42 2.63
C ARG A 138 -19.26 -27.67 1.84
N PRO A 139 -20.56 -28.00 1.80
CA PRO A 139 -21.08 -29.09 0.96
C PRO A 139 -20.94 -28.78 -0.54
N ASP A 140 -20.99 -29.82 -1.36
CA ASP A 140 -20.79 -29.72 -2.81
C ASP A 140 -21.88 -28.86 -3.50
N GLN A 141 -21.44 -28.10 -4.50
CA GLN A 141 -22.30 -27.30 -5.38
C GLN A 141 -23.28 -26.36 -4.63
N LEU A 142 -22.86 -25.83 -3.47
CA LEU A 142 -23.75 -25.04 -2.62
C LEU A 142 -24.25 -23.77 -3.32
N PHE A 143 -23.42 -23.13 -4.14
CA PHE A 143 -23.78 -21.91 -4.86
C PHE A 143 -24.94 -22.11 -5.85
N GLN A 144 -25.12 -23.32 -6.38
CA GLN A 144 -26.25 -23.65 -7.27
C GLN A 144 -27.58 -23.74 -6.49
N LYS A 145 -27.51 -23.96 -5.18
CA LYS A 145 -28.66 -24.11 -4.27
C LYS A 145 -28.98 -22.82 -3.52
N GLN A 146 -27.98 -21.98 -3.30
CA GLN A 146 -28.08 -20.74 -2.54
C GLN A 146 -27.22 -19.65 -3.17
N LYS A 147 -27.79 -18.47 -3.37
CA LYS A 147 -27.05 -17.30 -3.84
C LYS A 147 -26.19 -16.72 -2.70
N PHE A 148 -24.91 -16.48 -2.98
CA PHE A 148 -23.93 -15.92 -2.02
C PHE A 148 -23.88 -16.67 -0.68
N PRO A 149 -23.65 -18.00 -0.69
CA PRO A 149 -23.63 -18.77 0.54
C PRO A 149 -22.42 -18.37 1.39
N ARG A 150 -22.69 -17.97 2.63
CA ARG A 150 -21.66 -17.66 3.63
C ARG A 150 -21.66 -18.76 4.67
N THR A 151 -20.52 -19.43 4.83
CA THR A 151 -20.45 -20.62 5.70
C THR A 151 -20.76 -20.22 7.12
N PHE A 152 -20.04 -19.26 7.68
CA PHE A 152 -20.34 -18.63 8.97
C PHE A 152 -20.58 -17.13 8.75
N THR A 153 -21.69 -16.59 9.25
CA THR A 153 -22.01 -15.17 9.10
C THR A 153 -22.88 -14.67 10.23
N ASN A 154 -22.74 -13.40 10.62
CA ASN A 154 -23.69 -12.77 11.53
C ASN A 154 -24.66 -11.85 10.79
N GLN A 155 -24.73 -11.86 9.45
CA GLN A 155 -25.53 -10.88 8.70
C GLN A 155 -27.01 -10.87 9.08
N LYS A 156 -27.62 -12.04 9.34
CA LYS A 156 -29.02 -12.14 9.81
C LYS A 156 -29.22 -11.46 11.17
N TYR A 157 -28.20 -11.54 12.02
CA TYR A 157 -28.16 -10.96 13.36
C TYR A 157 -27.10 -9.86 13.43
N ALA A 158 -27.09 -8.97 12.42
CA ALA A 158 -26.11 -7.89 12.34
C ALA A 158 -26.20 -7.06 13.63
N TYR A 159 -25.07 -6.96 14.34
CA TYR A 159 -25.04 -6.34 15.66
C TYR A 159 -25.52 -4.88 15.61
N TYR A 160 -26.17 -4.45 16.68
CA TYR A 160 -26.52 -3.07 16.94
C TYR A 160 -26.51 -2.80 18.44
N GLY A 161 -26.07 -1.60 18.79
CA GLY A 161 -25.95 -1.10 20.15
C GLY A 161 -25.28 0.28 20.16
N GLU A 162 -25.50 1.00 21.27
CA GLU A 162 -24.81 2.27 21.55
C GLU A 162 -23.32 2.06 21.89
N LYS A 163 -22.97 0.83 22.28
CA LYS A 163 -21.62 0.41 22.67
C LYS A 163 -21.23 -0.81 21.84
N ASP A 164 -19.94 -1.12 21.86
CA ASP A 164 -19.41 -2.32 21.21
C ASP A 164 -19.98 -3.61 21.81
N SER A 165 -20.10 -4.64 20.98
CA SER A 165 -20.67 -5.93 21.38
C SER A 165 -19.77 -6.69 22.36
N ALA A 166 -20.34 -7.69 23.06
CA ALA A 166 -19.53 -8.80 23.55
C ALA A 166 -18.85 -9.49 22.35
N PRO A 167 -17.64 -10.07 22.50
CA PRO A 167 -16.92 -10.58 21.35
C PRO A 167 -17.54 -11.87 20.80
N ILE A 168 -17.52 -12.04 19.47
CA ILE A 168 -17.52 -13.35 18.83
C ILE A 168 -16.08 -13.85 18.80
N ILE A 169 -15.82 -15.06 19.27
CA ILE A 169 -14.45 -15.61 19.33
C ILE A 169 -14.39 -16.91 18.52
N PHE A 170 -13.40 -17.04 17.63
CA PHE A 170 -13.08 -18.29 16.92
C PHE A 170 -11.71 -18.79 17.34
N LYS A 171 -11.60 -20.08 17.65
CA LYS A 171 -10.35 -20.72 18.09
C LYS A 171 -10.16 -22.11 17.49
N ASN A 172 -8.98 -22.41 16.98
CA ASN A 172 -8.57 -23.76 16.55
C ASN A 172 -9.54 -24.44 15.56
N LEU A 173 -10.13 -23.68 14.64
CA LEU A 173 -11.04 -24.21 13.61
C LEU A 173 -10.38 -24.20 12.23
N VAL A 174 -10.67 -25.21 11.43
CA VAL A 174 -10.34 -25.25 10.01
C VAL A 174 -11.61 -24.95 9.22
N PHE A 175 -11.62 -23.90 8.40
CA PHE A 175 -12.67 -23.61 7.43
C PHE A 175 -12.23 -24.08 6.04
N ASP A 176 -13.00 -24.97 5.43
CA ASP A 176 -12.73 -25.55 4.11
C ASP A 176 -13.86 -25.20 3.13
N GLY A 177 -13.56 -24.34 2.16
CA GLY A 177 -14.51 -23.89 1.15
C GLY A 177 -14.82 -24.93 0.08
N ASN A 178 -14.08 -26.05 0.05
CA ASN A 178 -14.32 -27.16 -0.85
C ASN A 178 -14.36 -26.72 -2.33
N SER A 179 -13.48 -25.79 -2.73
CA SER A 179 -13.52 -25.08 -4.02
C SER A 179 -13.59 -25.99 -5.25
N GLN A 180 -12.93 -27.16 -5.20
CA GLN A 180 -12.92 -28.12 -6.31
C GLN A 180 -14.32 -28.67 -6.64
N ASN A 181 -15.25 -28.65 -5.69
CA ASN A 181 -16.60 -29.20 -5.84
C ASN A 181 -17.69 -28.12 -5.94
N GLN A 182 -17.33 -26.84 -6.08
CA GLN A 182 -18.30 -25.74 -6.17
C GLN A 182 -18.67 -25.35 -7.60
N GLY A 183 -17.94 -25.83 -8.63
CA GLY A 183 -18.10 -25.40 -10.02
C GLY A 183 -17.24 -24.19 -10.38
N PRO A 184 -17.48 -23.50 -11.51
CA PRO A 184 -16.68 -22.34 -11.94
C PRO A 184 -16.77 -21.16 -10.97
N TYR A 185 -15.64 -20.52 -10.67
CA TYR A 185 -15.55 -19.28 -9.85
C TYR A 185 -14.44 -18.32 -10.28
N LYS A 186 -13.57 -18.73 -11.20
CA LYS A 186 -12.35 -17.98 -11.60
C LYS A 186 -12.66 -16.69 -12.37
N LYS A 187 -13.91 -16.47 -12.78
CA LYS A 187 -14.39 -15.22 -13.38
C LYS A 187 -15.43 -14.54 -12.48
N TYR A 188 -15.28 -14.69 -11.17
CA TYR A 188 -16.12 -14.06 -10.15
C TYR A 188 -17.57 -14.56 -10.13
N GLU A 189 -17.85 -15.74 -10.70
CA GLU A 189 -19.21 -16.31 -10.74
C GLU A 189 -19.79 -16.55 -9.33
N GLN A 190 -18.91 -16.77 -8.35
CA GLN A 190 -19.27 -17.08 -6.96
C GLN A 190 -18.78 -16.03 -5.95
N GLU A 191 -18.59 -14.78 -6.40
CA GLU A 191 -18.24 -13.66 -5.53
C GLU A 191 -19.19 -13.56 -4.33
N HIS A 192 -18.65 -13.20 -3.15
CA HIS A 192 -19.35 -13.13 -1.86
C HIS A 192 -19.77 -14.46 -1.23
N ALA A 193 -19.32 -15.60 -1.77
CA ALA A 193 -19.50 -16.91 -1.17
C ALA A 193 -18.45 -17.19 -0.07
N ASP A 194 -18.35 -16.31 0.92
CA ASP A 194 -17.21 -16.22 1.85
C ASP A 194 -17.26 -17.31 2.93
N LEU A 195 -16.12 -17.70 3.50
CA LEU A 195 -16.11 -18.66 4.62
C LEU A 195 -16.58 -18.00 5.91
N LEU A 196 -16.06 -16.82 6.22
CA LEU A 196 -16.46 -16.03 7.39
C LEU A 196 -16.83 -14.61 6.95
N PHE A 197 -18.07 -14.19 7.20
CA PHE A 197 -18.55 -12.84 6.89
C PHE A 197 -19.08 -12.12 8.14
N LEU A 198 -18.51 -10.96 8.45
CA LEU A 198 -18.74 -10.25 9.70
C LEU A 198 -19.22 -8.81 9.44
N THR A 199 -20.28 -8.38 10.13
CA THR A 199 -20.87 -7.05 9.94
C THR A 199 -21.68 -6.58 11.16
N ALA A 200 -21.76 -5.27 11.38
CA ALA A 200 -22.79 -4.66 12.22
C ALA A 200 -23.65 -3.69 11.41
N ARG A 201 -24.76 -3.22 11.99
CA ARG A 201 -25.67 -2.30 11.31
C ARG A 201 -25.06 -0.91 11.19
N ARG A 202 -25.22 -0.27 10.02
CA ARG A 202 -24.71 1.09 9.74
C ARG A 202 -25.39 2.20 10.55
N ASP A 203 -26.60 1.96 11.06
CA ASP A 203 -27.38 2.94 11.82
C ASP A 203 -27.05 2.92 13.32
N SER A 204 -26.08 2.11 13.74
CA SER A 204 -25.68 1.95 15.13
C SER A 204 -24.19 2.31 15.34
N PRO A 205 -23.85 3.04 16.41
CA PRO A 205 -22.45 3.45 16.65
C PRO A 205 -21.56 2.30 17.15
N GLY A 206 -22.11 1.37 17.93
CA GLY A 206 -21.39 0.22 18.47
C GLY A 206 -20.89 -0.74 17.38
N ARG A 207 -19.64 -1.16 17.50
CA ARG A 207 -19.02 -2.12 16.59
C ARG A 207 -19.25 -3.55 17.05
N LEU A 208 -19.31 -4.48 16.09
CA LEU A 208 -19.17 -5.90 16.37
C LEU A 208 -17.73 -6.19 16.76
N GLN A 209 -17.51 -6.71 17.96
CA GLN A 209 -16.20 -7.16 18.44
C GLN A 209 -15.95 -8.60 18.03
N VAL A 210 -14.79 -8.88 17.42
CA VAL A 210 -14.43 -10.23 16.95
C VAL A 210 -12.98 -10.57 17.26
N VAL A 211 -12.74 -11.82 17.67
CA VAL A 211 -11.40 -12.40 17.83
C VAL A 211 -11.31 -13.71 17.05
N ILE A 212 -10.25 -13.88 16.26
CA ILE A 212 -9.98 -15.09 15.48
C ILE A 212 -8.56 -15.54 15.79
N GLU A 213 -8.40 -16.70 16.41
CA GLU A 213 -7.11 -17.21 16.87
C GLU A 213 -6.90 -18.64 16.36
N ASP A 214 -5.68 -18.93 15.90
CA ASP A 214 -5.25 -20.30 15.59
C ASP A 214 -6.14 -21.00 14.55
N CYS A 215 -6.69 -20.24 13.59
CA CYS A 215 -7.58 -20.74 12.56
C CYS A 215 -6.89 -20.92 11.20
N LEU A 216 -7.35 -21.94 10.46
CA LEU A 216 -6.96 -22.17 9.07
C LEU A 216 -8.16 -21.96 8.15
N PHE A 217 -7.99 -21.17 7.10
CA PHE A 217 -8.96 -20.97 6.03
C PHE A 217 -8.38 -21.56 4.75
N ARG A 218 -9.13 -22.40 4.03
CA ARG A 218 -8.62 -22.99 2.80
C ARG A 218 -9.66 -23.25 1.73
N ASN A 219 -9.18 -23.38 0.49
CA ASN A 219 -9.94 -23.84 -0.66
C ASN A 219 -11.26 -23.05 -0.85
N SER A 220 -11.19 -21.73 -0.71
CA SER A 220 -12.38 -20.88 -0.85
C SER A 220 -12.57 -20.45 -2.31
N VAL A 221 -13.82 -20.44 -2.77
CA VAL A 221 -14.23 -19.88 -4.08
C VAL A 221 -14.47 -18.36 -4.03
N SER A 222 -14.32 -17.76 -2.85
CA SER A 222 -14.36 -16.33 -2.56
C SER A 222 -13.39 -16.12 -1.38
N ASP A 223 -13.66 -15.12 -0.56
CA ASP A 223 -12.84 -14.70 0.55
C ASP A 223 -12.75 -15.76 1.67
N GLY A 224 -11.61 -15.80 2.35
CA GLY A 224 -11.46 -16.53 3.61
C GLY A 224 -12.19 -15.83 4.76
N ILE A 225 -11.76 -14.60 5.05
CA ILE A 225 -12.34 -13.74 6.09
C ILE A 225 -12.76 -12.42 5.46
N SER A 226 -14.05 -12.09 5.52
CA SER A 226 -14.61 -10.83 5.01
C SER A 226 -15.13 -9.98 6.16
N ILE A 227 -14.48 -8.84 6.39
CA ILE A 227 -14.87 -7.84 7.37
C ILE A 227 -15.63 -6.74 6.64
N TYR A 228 -16.95 -6.68 6.79
CA TYR A 228 -17.73 -5.65 6.12
C TYR A 228 -17.71 -4.34 6.91
N LYS A 229 -18.83 -3.87 7.44
CA LYS A 229 -18.91 -2.56 8.10
C LYS A 229 -19.08 -2.67 9.61
N ASN A 230 -18.60 -1.64 10.33
CA ASN A 230 -18.79 -1.49 11.77
C ASN A 230 -18.23 -2.67 12.59
N VAL A 231 -17.03 -3.16 12.27
CA VAL A 231 -16.40 -4.28 12.97
C VAL A 231 -15.10 -3.80 13.64
N ASP A 232 -14.83 -4.26 14.86
CA ASP A 232 -13.50 -4.24 15.48
C ASP A 232 -13.02 -5.68 15.61
N VAL A 233 -12.05 -6.07 14.79
CA VAL A 233 -11.59 -7.46 14.68
C VAL A 233 -10.11 -7.60 15.01
N LYS A 234 -9.79 -8.68 15.74
CA LYS A 234 -8.42 -9.13 15.97
C LYS A 234 -8.24 -10.53 15.39
N VAL A 235 -7.22 -10.70 14.56
CA VAL A 235 -6.86 -11.98 13.95
C VAL A 235 -5.42 -12.28 14.30
N ASN A 236 -5.17 -13.42 14.94
CA ASN A 236 -3.84 -13.80 15.36
C ASN A 236 -3.53 -15.27 15.06
N ASN A 237 -2.31 -15.54 14.58
CA ASN A 237 -1.82 -16.88 14.31
C ASN A 237 -2.73 -17.68 13.35
N CYS A 238 -3.19 -17.02 12.28
CA CYS A 238 -4.08 -17.62 11.30
C CYS A 238 -3.38 -17.82 9.95
N THR A 239 -3.83 -18.81 9.20
CA THR A 239 -3.34 -19.08 7.85
C THR A 239 -4.50 -19.14 6.85
N ALA A 240 -4.33 -18.57 5.67
CA ALA A 240 -5.20 -18.77 4.51
C ALA A 240 -4.43 -19.46 3.36
N ILE A 241 -5.03 -20.49 2.76
CA ILE A 241 -4.42 -21.29 1.68
C ILE A 241 -5.43 -21.48 0.54
N ASP A 242 -5.08 -21.06 -0.68
CA ASP A 242 -5.96 -21.26 -1.84
C ASP A 242 -7.37 -20.65 -1.60
N CYS A 243 -7.43 -19.38 -1.21
CA CYS A 243 -8.66 -18.60 -1.07
C CYS A 243 -8.74 -17.60 -2.22
N PHE A 244 -9.72 -17.77 -3.11
CA PHE A 244 -9.92 -16.89 -4.26
C PHE A 244 -10.23 -15.45 -3.81
N ARG A 245 -9.76 -14.46 -4.57
CA ARG A 245 -9.70 -13.02 -4.19
C ARG A 245 -8.72 -12.76 -3.04
N GLY A 246 -9.05 -13.17 -1.81
CA GLY A 246 -8.21 -12.88 -0.65
C GLY A 246 -8.43 -13.82 0.54
N GLY A 247 -7.42 -13.89 1.40
CA GLY A 247 -7.52 -14.63 2.66
C GLY A 247 -8.11 -13.78 3.79
N PHE A 248 -7.78 -12.48 3.83
CA PHE A 248 -8.33 -11.51 4.78
C PHE A 248 -8.69 -10.22 4.06
N LEU A 249 -9.97 -9.83 4.10
CA LEU A 249 -10.48 -8.66 3.39
C LEU A 249 -11.22 -7.70 4.33
N ILE A 250 -11.00 -6.41 4.14
CA ILE A 250 -11.83 -5.35 4.72
C ILE A 250 -12.64 -4.70 3.59
N LEU A 251 -13.97 -4.83 3.67
CA LEU A 251 -14.93 -4.44 2.64
C LEU A 251 -15.82 -3.26 3.07
N GLY A 252 -15.73 -2.80 4.32
CA GLY A 252 -16.58 -1.75 4.86
C GLY A 252 -15.89 -0.84 5.87
N GLY A 253 -16.40 0.38 5.96
CA GLY A 253 -15.88 1.46 6.80
C GLY A 253 -16.44 1.47 8.21
N ASN A 254 -15.95 2.45 8.99
CA ASN A 254 -16.02 2.47 10.45
C ASN A 254 -15.52 1.14 11.06
N THR A 255 -14.46 0.61 10.47
CA THR A 255 -13.90 -0.69 10.82
C THR A 255 -12.51 -0.51 11.39
N ARG A 256 -12.20 -1.32 12.42
CA ARG A 256 -10.86 -1.47 12.96
C ARG A 256 -10.44 -2.92 12.83
N ALA A 257 -9.20 -3.14 12.40
CA ALA A 257 -8.63 -4.48 12.27
C ALA A 257 -7.22 -4.52 12.85
N VAL A 258 -6.91 -5.60 13.56
CA VAL A 258 -5.56 -5.95 14.00
C VAL A 258 -5.26 -7.35 13.48
N LEU A 259 -4.25 -7.48 12.62
CA LEU A 259 -3.84 -8.74 12.03
C LEU A 259 -2.38 -9.03 12.42
N THR A 260 -2.16 -10.12 13.15
CA THR A 260 -0.82 -10.50 13.63
C THR A 260 -0.49 -11.95 13.34
N ASN A 261 0.78 -12.23 13.03
CA ASN A 261 1.27 -13.60 12.79
C ASN A 261 0.41 -14.33 11.74
N TYR A 262 0.21 -13.69 10.59
CA TYR A 262 -0.69 -14.19 9.56
C TYR A 262 0.09 -14.65 8.34
N THR A 263 -0.31 -15.80 7.78
CA THR A 263 0.23 -16.31 6.51
C THR A 263 -0.88 -16.44 5.48
N GLY A 264 -0.72 -15.78 4.34
CA GLY A 264 -1.57 -15.98 3.16
C GLY A 264 -0.75 -16.59 2.03
N LYS A 265 -1.18 -17.74 1.50
CA LYS A 265 -0.44 -18.46 0.45
C LYS A 265 -1.39 -19.25 -0.45
N GLY A 266 -0.83 -19.88 -1.48
CA GLY A 266 -1.61 -20.75 -2.35
C GLY A 266 -0.91 -21.02 -3.66
N LYS A 267 -1.18 -22.18 -4.24
CA LYS A 267 -0.69 -22.55 -5.58
C LYS A 267 -1.72 -22.20 -6.65
N ASN A 268 -2.99 -22.35 -6.34
CA ASN A 268 -4.10 -22.23 -7.28
C ASN A 268 -4.81 -20.88 -7.14
N ASP A 269 -4.92 -20.41 -5.89
CA ASP A 269 -5.61 -19.17 -5.50
C ASP A 269 -4.82 -18.47 -4.39
N PRO A 270 -3.68 -17.83 -4.71
CA PRO A 270 -2.83 -17.24 -3.68
C PRO A 270 -3.58 -16.26 -2.79
N ALA A 271 -3.74 -16.63 -1.51
CA ALA A 271 -4.55 -15.86 -0.58
C ALA A 271 -3.78 -14.60 -0.11
N GLY A 272 -4.32 -13.42 -0.41
CA GLY A 272 -3.76 -12.11 -0.04
C GLY A 272 -4.43 -11.43 1.16
N ILE A 273 -4.09 -10.15 1.31
CA ILE A 273 -4.76 -9.16 2.15
C ILE A 273 -5.26 -8.05 1.24
N ASP A 274 -6.56 -7.79 1.31
CA ASP A 274 -7.21 -6.75 0.52
C ASP A 274 -8.01 -5.77 1.39
N VAL A 275 -8.00 -4.49 1.03
CA VAL A 275 -8.96 -3.50 1.52
C VAL A 275 -9.67 -2.92 0.31
N GLU A 276 -10.96 -3.24 0.17
CA GLU A 276 -11.77 -2.92 -1.00
C GLU A 276 -13.03 -2.18 -0.57
N LEU A 277 -12.97 -0.84 -0.55
CA LEU A 277 -14.13 -0.02 -0.24
C LEU A 277 -14.83 0.44 -1.52
N SER A 278 -16.13 0.22 -1.58
CA SER A 278 -17.01 0.60 -2.68
C SER A 278 -18.14 1.54 -2.22
N GLY A 279 -19.02 1.94 -3.12
CA GLY A 279 -20.07 2.93 -2.83
C GLY A 279 -21.09 2.53 -1.76
N ASP A 280 -21.21 1.24 -1.41
CA ASP A 280 -22.10 0.76 -0.33
C ASP A 280 -21.33 0.40 0.96
N SER A 281 -20.02 0.58 0.97
CA SER A 281 -19.13 0.16 2.05
C SER A 281 -19.19 1.06 3.28
N GLU A 282 -19.94 2.17 3.25
CA GLU A 282 -20.10 3.07 4.38
C GLU A 282 -20.67 2.36 5.63
N GLY A 283 -20.00 2.60 6.77
CA GLY A 283 -20.45 2.23 8.11
C GLY A 283 -21.22 3.35 8.81
N TYR A 284 -21.17 3.35 10.14
CA TYR A 284 -21.78 4.39 10.97
C TYR A 284 -21.28 5.79 10.61
N GLY A 285 -22.19 6.76 10.61
CA GLY A 285 -21.89 8.14 10.24
C GLY A 285 -21.47 8.32 8.77
N ASN A 286 -21.88 7.40 7.88
CA ASN A 286 -21.47 7.35 6.47
C ASN A 286 -19.95 7.28 6.28
N SER A 287 -19.25 6.68 7.25
CA SER A 287 -17.80 6.63 7.26
C SER A 287 -17.26 5.47 6.44
N THR A 288 -16.31 5.75 5.56
CA THR A 288 -15.45 4.75 4.88
C THR A 288 -14.12 4.55 5.62
N LYS A 289 -13.95 5.16 6.79
CA LYS A 289 -12.69 5.10 7.54
C LYS A 289 -12.36 3.67 7.96
N VAL A 290 -11.12 3.26 7.75
CA VAL A 290 -10.53 2.01 8.26
C VAL A 290 -9.32 2.33 9.14
N GLU A 291 -9.21 1.63 10.27
CA GLU A 291 -8.01 1.62 11.11
C GLU A 291 -7.40 0.22 11.11
N PHE A 292 -6.30 0.02 10.39
CA PHE A 292 -5.72 -1.30 10.16
C PHE A 292 -4.28 -1.40 10.70
N TYR A 293 -4.06 -2.35 11.60
CA TYR A 293 -2.78 -2.62 12.23
C TYR A 293 -2.29 -4.02 11.83
N MET A 294 -1.05 -4.12 11.36
CA MET A 294 -0.46 -5.37 10.86
C MET A 294 0.92 -5.61 11.47
N GLU A 295 1.18 -6.83 11.95
CA GLU A 295 2.53 -7.23 12.38
C GLU A 295 2.82 -8.70 12.05
N ASN A 296 4.01 -9.00 11.54
CA ASN A 296 4.45 -10.36 11.18
C ASN A 296 3.51 -11.01 10.15
N ILE A 297 3.49 -10.43 8.96
CA ILE A 297 2.64 -10.87 7.86
C ILE A 297 3.51 -11.53 6.79
N ASN A 298 3.12 -12.71 6.34
CA ASN A 298 3.86 -13.49 5.35
C ASN A 298 2.96 -13.85 4.15
N LEU A 299 3.25 -13.23 2.99
CA LEU A 299 2.51 -13.41 1.74
C LEU A 299 3.46 -13.84 0.61
N PRO A 300 3.97 -15.09 0.63
CA PRO A 300 4.96 -15.56 -0.35
C PRO A 300 4.44 -15.58 -1.79
N ASP A 301 3.16 -15.84 -1.95
CA ASP A 301 2.48 -15.89 -3.25
C ASP A 301 1.32 -14.88 -3.31
N GLY A 302 0.95 -14.33 -2.16
CA GLY A 302 -0.27 -13.56 -1.94
C GLY A 302 -0.20 -12.09 -2.38
N VAL A 303 -1.38 -11.47 -2.37
CA VAL A 303 -1.63 -10.08 -2.75
C VAL A 303 -1.50 -9.16 -1.54
N PHE A 304 -0.90 -7.98 -1.72
CA PHE A 304 -1.00 -6.85 -0.79
C PHE A 304 -1.69 -5.69 -1.53
N ASP A 305 -3.02 -5.56 -1.37
CA ASP A 305 -3.82 -4.52 -2.04
C ASP A 305 -4.62 -3.69 -1.03
N ILE A 306 -4.18 -2.47 -0.77
CA ILE A 306 -4.78 -1.63 0.27
C ILE A 306 -5.46 -0.42 -0.37
N GLY A 307 -6.78 -0.51 -0.58
CA GLY A 307 -7.63 0.57 -1.09
C GLY A 307 -8.41 1.31 0.01
N LEU A 308 -7.85 2.38 0.56
CA LEU A 308 -8.44 3.06 1.72
C LEU A 308 -9.51 4.09 1.37
N GLY A 309 -10.48 4.23 2.27
CA GLY A 309 -11.39 5.38 2.32
C GLY A 309 -10.74 6.59 2.99
N PHE A 310 -11.31 7.77 2.79
CA PHE A 310 -10.75 9.02 3.31
C PHE A 310 -10.63 9.03 4.85
N GLY A 311 -9.53 9.58 5.37
CA GLY A 311 -9.29 9.67 6.83
C GLY A 311 -8.89 8.36 7.50
N SER A 312 -8.51 7.34 6.72
CA SER A 312 -8.06 6.04 7.23
C SER A 312 -6.65 6.08 7.82
N LYS A 313 -6.33 5.05 8.59
CA LYS A 313 -5.01 4.86 9.20
C LYS A 313 -4.55 3.42 9.04
N VAL A 314 -3.33 3.25 8.54
CA VAL A 314 -2.66 1.95 8.44
C VAL A 314 -1.30 2.02 9.14
N VAL A 315 -1.02 1.04 10.00
CA VAL A 315 0.30 0.86 10.61
C VAL A 315 0.71 -0.60 10.44
N GLY A 316 1.86 -0.83 9.80
CA GLY A 316 2.35 -2.17 9.49
C GLY A 316 3.81 -2.35 9.86
N LYS A 317 4.17 -3.55 10.32
CA LYS A 317 5.55 -3.91 10.63
C LYS A 317 5.87 -5.36 10.24
N ASN A 318 7.07 -5.60 9.71
CA ASN A 318 7.54 -6.94 9.35
C ASN A 318 6.55 -7.66 8.44
N ILE A 319 6.27 -7.05 7.29
CA ILE A 319 5.38 -7.58 6.26
C ILE A 319 6.23 -8.04 5.09
N TYR A 320 6.07 -9.28 4.67
CA TYR A 320 6.62 -9.80 3.43
C TYR A 320 5.50 -10.04 2.43
N SER A 321 5.62 -9.47 1.23
CA SER A 321 4.76 -9.77 0.08
C SER A 321 5.62 -9.87 -1.16
N HIS A 322 5.40 -10.89 -2.01
CA HIS A 322 6.15 -11.06 -3.25
C HIS A 322 5.27 -11.00 -4.51
N GLY A 323 3.96 -11.25 -4.43
CA GLY A 323 3.12 -11.35 -5.63
C GLY A 323 2.64 -10.01 -6.20
N PHE A 324 1.98 -9.22 -5.37
CA PHE A 324 1.29 -7.99 -5.80
C PHE A 324 1.41 -6.89 -4.74
N PHE A 325 1.46 -5.64 -5.20
CA PHE A 325 1.53 -4.47 -4.35
C PHE A 325 0.69 -3.32 -4.94
N ASN A 326 -0.28 -2.84 -4.18
CA ASN A 326 -1.01 -1.62 -4.47
C ASN A 326 -1.40 -0.92 -3.17
N LEU A 327 -1.33 0.42 -3.17
CA LEU A 327 -1.69 1.24 -2.03
C LEU A 327 -2.41 2.50 -2.49
N VAL A 328 -3.66 2.67 -2.07
CA VAL A 328 -4.48 3.87 -2.32
C VAL A 328 -4.82 4.49 -0.97
N ALA A 329 -4.39 5.73 -0.71
CA ALA A 329 -4.43 6.33 0.62
C ALA A 329 -4.93 7.80 0.67
N PRO A 330 -6.10 8.11 0.09
CA PRO A 330 -6.63 9.47 0.03
C PRO A 330 -6.94 9.99 1.44
N GLY A 331 -6.54 11.22 1.73
CA GLY A 331 -6.73 11.83 3.07
C GLY A 331 -6.26 10.98 4.26
N SER A 332 -5.40 9.98 4.04
CA SER A 332 -5.10 8.91 4.99
C SER A 332 -3.65 8.92 5.46
N THR A 333 -3.39 8.22 6.57
CA THR A 333 -2.05 8.02 7.12
C THR A 333 -1.63 6.57 7.01
N VAL A 334 -0.42 6.32 6.47
CA VAL A 334 0.13 4.98 6.33
C VAL A 334 1.58 4.98 6.81
N THR A 335 1.92 4.07 7.72
CA THR A 335 3.30 3.86 8.18
C THR A 335 3.64 2.38 8.11
N LEU A 336 4.62 2.00 7.30
CA LEU A 336 5.06 0.62 7.11
C LEU A 336 6.54 0.51 7.42
N SER A 337 6.93 -0.41 8.32
CA SER A 337 8.32 -0.53 8.77
C SER A 337 8.87 -1.96 8.70
N HIS A 338 10.15 -2.09 8.34
CA HIS A 338 10.82 -3.39 8.24
C HIS A 338 10.12 -4.37 7.30
N CYS A 339 9.46 -3.85 6.25
CA CYS A 339 8.71 -4.64 5.28
C CYS A 339 9.57 -4.98 4.06
N LYS A 340 9.21 -6.05 3.35
CA LYS A 340 9.82 -6.47 2.10
C LYS A 340 8.73 -6.68 1.06
N PHE A 341 8.76 -5.89 0.00
CA PHE A 341 7.75 -5.90 -1.05
C PHE A 341 8.39 -6.27 -2.40
N GLY A 342 7.89 -7.34 -3.00
CA GLY A 342 8.02 -7.60 -4.42
C GLY A 342 7.09 -6.67 -5.18
N ILE A 343 7.62 -6.01 -6.20
CA ILE A 343 6.90 -5.02 -6.98
C ILE A 343 6.78 -5.52 -8.42
N PRO A 344 5.61 -6.03 -8.83
CA PRO A 344 5.37 -6.38 -10.23
C PRO A 344 5.16 -5.14 -11.12
N PRO A 345 5.23 -5.29 -12.46
CA PRO A 345 4.94 -4.18 -13.36
C PRO A 345 3.52 -3.66 -13.17
N GLY A 346 3.40 -2.35 -12.99
CA GLY A 346 2.10 -1.68 -12.82
C GLY A 346 1.66 -1.48 -11.37
N ALA A 347 2.42 -1.95 -10.37
CA ALA A 347 2.21 -1.61 -8.97
C ALA A 347 2.27 -0.09 -8.73
N ARG A 348 1.39 0.43 -7.86
CA ARG A 348 1.26 1.88 -7.62
C ARG A 348 1.03 2.22 -6.16
N ILE A 349 1.48 3.41 -5.80
CA ILE A 349 1.04 4.16 -4.63
C ILE A 349 0.20 5.32 -5.18
N VAL A 350 -1.09 5.38 -4.87
CA VAL A 350 -2.07 6.28 -5.48
C VAL A 350 -2.69 7.18 -4.43
N TRP A 351 -2.80 8.48 -4.74
CA TRP A 351 -3.32 9.52 -3.84
C TRP A 351 -2.74 9.44 -2.42
N PRO A 352 -1.40 9.36 -2.27
CA PRO A 352 -0.79 9.16 -0.96
C PRO A 352 -0.80 10.43 -0.12
N HIS A 353 -1.81 10.64 0.71
CA HIS A 353 -1.88 11.83 1.54
C HIS A 353 -0.69 11.93 2.51
N ARG A 354 -0.49 10.95 3.41
CA ARG A 354 0.69 10.87 4.28
C ARG A 354 1.16 9.42 4.41
N VAL A 355 2.13 9.04 3.59
CA VAL A 355 2.67 7.68 3.53
C VAL A 355 4.15 7.67 3.92
N THR A 356 4.54 6.79 4.84
CA THR A 356 5.93 6.62 5.29
C THR A 356 6.32 5.15 5.27
N PHE A 357 7.49 4.87 4.71
CA PHE A 357 8.16 3.58 4.73
C PHE A 357 9.49 3.69 5.48
N GLU A 358 9.73 2.83 6.46
CA GLU A 358 10.94 2.86 7.29
C GLU A 358 11.65 1.51 7.27
N HIS A 359 12.93 1.48 6.89
CA HIS A 359 13.72 0.25 6.83
C HIS A 359 13.08 -0.85 5.94
N CYS A 360 12.37 -0.44 4.89
CA CYS A 360 11.70 -1.35 3.96
C CYS A 360 12.57 -1.69 2.75
N GLU A 361 12.30 -2.83 2.12
CA GLU A 361 12.92 -3.26 0.88
C GLU A 361 11.87 -3.35 -0.24
N PHE A 362 12.19 -2.78 -1.39
CA PHE A 362 11.38 -2.83 -2.61
C PHE A 362 12.18 -3.52 -3.70
N THR A 363 11.67 -4.65 -4.19
CA THR A 363 12.35 -5.43 -5.22
C THR A 363 11.48 -5.48 -6.47
N ALA A 364 11.92 -4.83 -7.55
CA ALA A 364 11.25 -4.89 -8.83
C ALA A 364 11.27 -6.33 -9.37
N LEU A 365 10.10 -6.83 -9.74
CA LEU A 365 9.87 -8.14 -10.32
C LEU A 365 9.57 -8.01 -11.80
N GLY A 366 9.96 -9.02 -12.57
CA GLY A 366 9.70 -9.09 -14.00
C GLY A 366 8.30 -9.60 -14.30
N ASN A 367 7.86 -9.42 -15.54
CA ASN A 367 6.72 -10.14 -16.10
C ASN A 367 7.22 -11.00 -17.26
N LYS A 368 7.11 -12.32 -17.14
CA LYS A 368 7.61 -13.26 -18.15
C LYS A 368 6.82 -13.20 -19.46
N ASP A 369 5.59 -12.70 -19.42
CA ASP A 369 4.64 -12.70 -20.54
C ASP A 369 4.56 -11.35 -21.27
N LYS A 370 5.31 -10.34 -20.82
CA LYS A 370 5.32 -9.00 -21.43
C LYS A 370 6.74 -8.61 -21.86
N PRO A 371 6.89 -7.92 -23.00
CA PRO A 371 8.19 -7.43 -23.43
C PRO A 371 8.80 -6.47 -22.40
N PRO A 372 10.13 -6.28 -22.40
CA PRO A 372 10.80 -5.33 -21.53
C PRO A 372 10.20 -3.93 -21.70
N ALA A 373 9.54 -3.45 -20.66
CA ALA A 373 8.98 -2.10 -20.59
C ALA A 373 9.58 -1.39 -19.37
N LEU A 374 9.62 -0.05 -19.42
CA LEU A 374 10.03 0.74 -18.28
C LEU A 374 9.09 0.48 -17.10
N GLN A 375 9.64 0.03 -15.98
CA GLN A 375 8.92 -0.25 -14.74
C GLN A 375 9.50 0.58 -13.61
N ALA A 376 8.67 1.00 -12.66
CA ALA A 376 9.14 1.59 -11.41
C ALA A 376 8.93 0.61 -10.25
N ALA A 377 9.85 0.59 -9.28
CA ALA A 377 9.70 -0.22 -8.08
C ALA A 377 8.67 0.39 -7.10
N PRO A 378 8.66 1.69 -6.79
CA PRO A 378 7.36 2.33 -6.57
C PRO A 378 7.08 3.37 -7.64
N PHE A 379 5.92 3.26 -8.29
CA PHE A 379 5.33 4.37 -9.01
C PHE A 379 4.34 5.11 -8.10
N ILE A 380 4.62 6.38 -7.82
CA ILE A 380 3.77 7.26 -7.00
C ILE A 380 2.89 8.09 -7.92
N ALA A 381 1.60 7.78 -7.96
CA ALA A 381 0.59 8.55 -8.66
C ALA A 381 -0.05 9.57 -7.70
N TRP A 382 0.49 10.81 -7.70
CA TRP A 382 -0.04 11.90 -6.87
C TRP A 382 -1.51 12.18 -7.14
N ASN A 383 -1.87 12.33 -8.41
CA ASN A 383 -3.24 12.53 -8.85
C ASN A 383 -3.48 11.80 -10.18
N LEU A 384 -4.54 11.00 -10.21
CA LEU A 384 -5.17 10.48 -11.43
C LEU A 384 -6.47 11.26 -11.69
N SER A 385 -7.06 11.12 -12.87
CA SER A 385 -8.30 11.84 -13.24
C SER A 385 -9.37 11.67 -12.15
N GLY A 386 -9.92 12.78 -11.63
CA GLY A 386 -11.01 12.77 -10.66
C GLY A 386 -10.63 13.20 -9.24
N THR A 387 -9.35 13.50 -8.95
CA THR A 387 -8.93 14.05 -7.64
C THR A 387 -8.07 15.30 -7.80
N SER A 388 -8.12 16.16 -6.79
CA SER A 388 -7.32 17.40 -6.69
C SER A 388 -6.59 17.48 -5.35
N GLU A 389 -6.15 16.34 -4.81
CA GLU A 389 -5.44 16.32 -3.52
C GLU A 389 -4.10 17.07 -3.62
N LYS A 390 -3.84 17.84 -2.57
CA LYS A 390 -2.69 18.74 -2.42
C LYS A 390 -1.98 18.45 -1.10
N ASN A 391 -0.74 18.90 -0.98
CA ASN A 391 0.09 18.78 0.21
C ASN A 391 0.27 17.31 0.64
N GLN A 392 0.34 16.42 -0.35
CA GLN A 392 0.54 15.00 -0.16
C GLN A 392 2.02 14.70 0.11
N SER A 393 2.30 13.58 0.76
CA SER A 393 3.68 13.20 1.10
C SER A 393 3.91 11.69 1.05
N VAL A 394 5.02 11.31 0.43
CA VAL A 394 5.60 9.96 0.51
C VAL A 394 7.02 10.08 1.03
N THR A 395 7.32 9.37 2.12
CA THR A 395 8.63 9.37 2.76
C THR A 395 9.22 7.97 2.80
N PHE A 396 10.46 7.82 2.36
CA PHE A 396 11.26 6.60 2.49
C PHE A 396 12.45 6.87 3.42
N ILE A 397 12.55 6.14 4.53
CA ILE A 397 13.62 6.27 5.52
C ILE A 397 14.40 4.96 5.55
N ASN A 398 15.69 5.00 5.21
CA ASN A 398 16.59 3.84 5.23
C ASN A 398 16.08 2.63 4.42
N CYS A 399 15.37 2.89 3.31
CA CYS A 399 14.82 1.86 2.44
C CYS A 399 15.84 1.35 1.40
N LYS A 400 15.65 0.13 0.91
CA LYS A 400 16.46 -0.48 -0.15
C LYS A 400 15.64 -0.69 -1.41
N PHE A 401 16.26 -0.44 -2.56
CA PHE A 401 15.64 -0.61 -3.87
C PHE A 401 16.48 -1.54 -4.73
N ASN A 402 15.86 -2.64 -5.14
CA ASN A 402 16.50 -3.76 -5.81
C ASN A 402 15.74 -4.16 -7.07
N VAL A 403 16.39 -4.98 -7.89
CA VAL A 403 15.77 -5.65 -9.04
C VAL A 403 16.01 -7.14 -8.86
N ALA A 404 14.97 -7.98 -9.01
CA ALA A 404 15.06 -9.43 -8.84
C ALA A 404 15.83 -10.12 -9.97
N ASP A 405 16.50 -11.23 -9.67
CA ASP A 405 17.36 -11.96 -10.62
C ASP A 405 16.63 -12.45 -11.87
N GLY A 406 15.34 -12.73 -11.77
CA GLY A 406 14.51 -13.11 -12.92
C GLY A 406 14.16 -11.97 -13.89
N VAL A 407 14.54 -10.72 -13.61
CA VAL A 407 14.31 -9.57 -14.51
C VAL A 407 15.39 -9.54 -15.60
N ALA A 408 14.96 -9.56 -16.87
CA ALA A 408 15.85 -9.54 -18.02
C ALA A 408 16.76 -8.28 -18.02
N PRO A 409 18.07 -8.40 -18.30
CA PRO A 409 19.04 -7.29 -18.17
C PRO A 409 18.71 -6.02 -18.97
N GLU A 410 18.00 -6.16 -20.09
CA GLU A 410 17.57 -5.05 -20.95
C GLU A 410 16.32 -4.31 -20.43
N THR A 411 15.64 -4.87 -19.41
CA THR A 411 14.48 -4.24 -18.80
C THR A 411 14.91 -2.99 -18.04
N LYS A 412 14.34 -1.85 -18.41
CA LYS A 412 14.59 -0.60 -17.70
C LYS A 412 13.76 -0.53 -16.42
N VAL A 413 14.44 -0.33 -15.29
CA VAL A 413 13.81 -0.22 -13.98
C VAL A 413 14.19 1.08 -13.31
N ASN A 414 13.19 1.79 -12.79
CA ASN A 414 13.38 2.92 -11.91
C ASN A 414 13.29 2.48 -10.45
N GLY A 415 14.13 3.06 -9.60
CA GLY A 415 14.10 2.86 -8.16
C GLY A 415 12.83 3.43 -7.57
N ILE A 416 12.59 4.73 -7.73
CA ILE A 416 11.32 5.40 -7.42
C ILE A 416 10.93 6.25 -8.61
N ALA A 417 9.67 6.20 -8.99
CA ALA A 417 9.09 7.10 -9.97
C ALA A 417 7.93 7.91 -9.37
N THR A 418 7.85 9.19 -9.68
CA THR A 418 6.65 10.01 -9.38
C THR A 418 5.93 10.37 -10.67
N GLY A 419 4.61 10.30 -10.64
CA GLY A 419 3.73 10.82 -11.68
C GLY A 419 3.60 12.34 -11.60
N ARG A 420 2.64 12.86 -12.37
CA ARG A 420 2.42 14.30 -12.53
C ARG A 420 2.08 14.98 -11.21
N ASP A 421 2.74 16.09 -10.95
CA ASP A 421 2.42 17.04 -9.90
C ASP A 421 2.21 18.44 -10.46
N GLY A 422 1.07 19.06 -10.15
CA GLY A 422 0.75 20.41 -10.60
C GLY A 422 1.46 21.46 -9.74
N VAL A 423 1.71 22.65 -10.29
CA VAL A 423 2.43 23.72 -9.58
C VAL A 423 1.81 24.04 -8.20
N ASP A 424 0.48 24.07 -8.12
CA ASP A 424 -0.26 24.44 -6.91
C ASP A 424 -0.59 23.25 -5.98
N TYR A 425 -0.01 22.07 -6.24
CA TYR A 425 -0.34 20.86 -5.49
C TYR A 425 0.61 20.61 -4.34
N HIS A 426 1.87 21.05 -4.44
CA HIS A 426 2.85 20.99 -3.36
C HIS A 426 3.06 19.59 -2.78
N ASN A 427 3.09 18.55 -3.63
CA ASN A 427 3.31 17.18 -3.16
C ASN A 427 4.81 16.92 -2.99
N ILE A 428 5.17 16.19 -1.93
CA ILE A 428 6.56 16.01 -1.50
C ILE A 428 6.95 14.53 -1.48
N LEU A 429 7.98 14.20 -2.26
CA LEU A 429 8.75 12.96 -2.08
C LEU A 429 9.95 13.23 -1.18
N THR A 430 10.08 12.47 -0.09
CA THR A 430 11.26 12.49 0.77
C THR A 430 11.97 11.14 0.73
N VAL A 431 13.29 11.17 0.55
CA VAL A 431 14.17 10.00 0.65
C VAL A 431 15.28 10.36 1.65
N GLN A 432 15.34 9.65 2.77
CA GLN A 432 16.32 9.86 3.82
C GLN A 432 17.11 8.57 4.06
N GLY A 433 18.40 8.57 3.76
CA GLY A 433 19.23 7.38 3.75
C GLY A 433 18.84 6.42 2.61
N GLY A 434 19.17 5.14 2.80
CA GLY A 434 18.77 4.08 1.88
C GLY A 434 19.74 3.84 0.73
N ASN A 435 19.49 2.77 -0.04
CA ASN A 435 20.37 2.33 -1.12
C ASN A 435 19.59 1.96 -2.39
N PHE A 436 20.09 2.43 -3.53
CA PHE A 436 19.63 2.05 -4.86
C PHE A 436 20.68 1.18 -5.54
N SER A 437 20.35 -0.08 -5.79
CA SER A 437 21.29 -1.05 -6.35
C SER A 437 21.72 -0.74 -7.79
N LYS A 438 22.89 -1.24 -8.19
CA LYS A 438 23.47 -1.08 -9.54
C LYS A 438 22.59 -1.54 -10.71
N ARG A 439 21.62 -2.44 -10.46
CA ARG A 439 20.75 -2.97 -11.52
C ARG A 439 19.56 -2.06 -11.80
N ILE A 440 19.37 -1.02 -10.99
CA ILE A 440 18.41 0.05 -11.27
C ILE A 440 19.00 0.97 -12.34
N ASN A 441 18.18 1.34 -13.33
CA ASN A 441 18.57 2.27 -14.38
C ASN A 441 18.49 3.71 -13.89
N GLU A 442 17.34 4.14 -13.37
CA GLU A 442 17.13 5.49 -12.83
C GLU A 442 16.77 5.38 -11.34
N ALA A 443 17.61 5.83 -10.40
CA ALA A 443 17.28 5.68 -8.99
C ALA A 443 16.04 6.47 -8.61
N LEU A 444 15.98 7.76 -8.96
CA LEU A 444 14.80 8.59 -8.80
C LEU A 444 14.41 9.20 -10.16
N ALA A 445 13.18 8.95 -10.58
CA ALA A 445 12.62 9.42 -11.84
C ALA A 445 11.34 10.27 -11.62
N MET A 446 11.36 11.54 -12.02
CA MET A 446 10.19 12.42 -11.92
C MET A 446 9.51 12.53 -13.28
N TYR A 447 8.22 12.21 -13.32
CA TYR A 447 7.38 12.40 -14.49
C TYR A 447 6.43 13.56 -14.26
N ARG A 448 6.93 14.78 -14.52
CA ARG A 448 6.20 16.07 -14.52
C ARG A 448 5.99 16.69 -13.14
N GLY A 449 7.05 17.25 -12.59
CA GLY A 449 7.02 18.19 -11.47
C GLY A 449 6.87 17.60 -10.08
N GLY A 450 7.03 18.46 -9.09
CA GLY A 450 6.87 18.17 -7.66
C GLY A 450 8.10 18.53 -6.83
N HIS A 451 7.98 18.32 -5.52
CA HIS A 451 9.05 18.62 -4.57
C HIS A 451 9.78 17.35 -4.15
N TRP A 452 11.09 17.32 -4.35
CA TRP A 452 11.93 16.23 -3.86
C TRP A 452 12.86 16.70 -2.76
N ARG A 453 12.96 15.92 -1.69
CA ARG A 453 13.88 16.12 -0.57
C ARG A 453 14.69 14.85 -0.39
N ILE A 454 15.93 14.88 -0.83
CA ILE A 454 16.82 13.71 -0.85
C ILE A 454 17.95 13.99 0.12
N LYS A 455 18.13 13.10 1.10
CA LYS A 455 19.14 13.22 2.13
C LYS A 455 19.87 11.91 2.33
N ASP A 456 21.20 11.92 2.32
CA ASP A 456 22.08 10.79 2.69
C ASP A 456 21.83 9.48 1.90
N ALA A 457 21.22 9.56 0.71
CA ALA A 457 20.94 8.38 -0.11
C ALA A 457 22.23 7.85 -0.78
N VAL A 458 22.40 6.52 -0.82
CA VAL A 458 23.51 5.87 -1.55
C VAL A 458 23.01 5.34 -2.89
N VAL A 459 23.60 5.81 -3.98
CA VAL A 459 23.11 5.54 -5.32
C VAL A 459 24.18 4.84 -6.16
N GLU A 460 23.93 3.56 -6.49
CA GLU A 460 24.77 2.74 -7.37
C GLU A 460 24.16 2.57 -8.77
N SER A 461 22.93 3.08 -8.98
CA SER A 461 22.20 2.97 -10.25
C SER A 461 22.94 3.64 -11.41
N ALA A 462 22.62 3.22 -12.64
CA ALA A 462 23.25 3.77 -13.84
C ALA A 462 23.05 5.29 -13.99
N LEU A 463 21.89 5.79 -13.60
CA LEU A 463 21.54 7.21 -13.52
C LEU A 463 20.91 7.49 -12.14
N PRO A 464 21.49 8.40 -11.33
CA PRO A 464 20.95 8.71 -10.02
C PRO A 464 19.62 9.46 -10.08
N PHE A 465 19.60 10.57 -10.82
CA PHE A 465 18.47 11.49 -10.84
C PHE A 465 18.04 11.77 -12.28
N ALA A 466 16.78 11.52 -12.56
CA ALA A 466 16.14 11.84 -13.82
C ALA A 466 14.85 12.62 -13.56
N TRP A 467 14.62 13.72 -14.28
CA TRP A 467 13.28 14.29 -14.34
C TRP A 467 12.93 14.82 -15.70
N THR A 468 11.66 14.67 -16.02
CA THR A 468 11.04 15.13 -17.25
C THR A 468 10.11 16.29 -16.88
N GLY A 469 10.60 17.52 -17.00
CA GLY A 469 9.76 18.71 -16.83
C GLY A 469 8.97 18.93 -18.12
N PHE A 470 7.64 18.83 -18.09
CA PHE A 470 6.86 19.14 -19.29
C PHE A 470 5.65 20.00 -18.94
N LYS A 471 5.57 21.14 -19.65
CA LYS A 471 4.33 21.79 -20.02
C LYS A 471 3.68 20.92 -21.09
N ASP A 472 2.54 20.32 -20.78
CA ASP A 472 1.68 19.69 -21.78
C ASP A 472 0.38 20.48 -21.91
N SER A 473 -0.56 19.99 -22.72
CA SER A 473 -1.89 20.59 -22.90
C SER A 473 -2.73 20.68 -21.61
N PHE A 474 -2.22 20.20 -20.47
CA PHE A 474 -2.95 20.15 -19.20
C PHE A 474 -2.39 21.10 -18.12
N GLY A 475 -1.33 21.88 -18.36
CA GLY A 475 -0.90 22.99 -17.48
C GLY A 475 0.61 23.04 -17.17
N ASP A 476 0.98 24.00 -16.31
CA ASP A 476 2.36 24.23 -15.87
C ASP A 476 2.82 23.15 -14.85
N ALA A 477 4.11 22.79 -14.87
CA ALA A 477 4.75 21.86 -13.94
C ALA A 477 6.18 22.35 -13.65
N TYR A 478 6.66 22.19 -12.42
CA TYR A 478 8.01 22.60 -12.00
C TYR A 478 8.63 21.56 -11.07
N ALA A 479 9.95 21.48 -11.05
CA ALA A 479 10.70 20.67 -10.10
C ALA A 479 11.35 21.57 -9.03
N ASP A 480 11.15 21.25 -7.76
CA ASP A 480 11.89 21.86 -6.64
C ASP A 480 12.58 20.76 -5.84
N ILE A 481 13.89 20.65 -6.05
CA ILE A 481 14.70 19.51 -5.64
C ILE A 481 15.79 19.97 -4.69
N VAL A 482 15.89 19.31 -3.54
CA VAL A 482 17.00 19.46 -2.59
C VAL A 482 17.71 18.12 -2.47
N ILE A 483 19.02 18.11 -2.71
CA ILE A 483 19.89 16.95 -2.52
C ILE A 483 20.95 17.31 -1.49
N ASP A 484 20.95 16.59 -0.37
CA ASP A 484 21.81 16.83 0.79
C ASP A 484 22.58 15.54 1.14
N GLY A 485 23.91 15.52 1.08
CA GLY A 485 24.71 14.39 1.57
C GLY A 485 24.63 13.08 0.77
N ALA A 486 24.02 13.08 -0.43
CA ALA A 486 23.90 11.86 -1.24
C ALA A 486 25.27 11.32 -1.69
N THR A 487 25.46 10.01 -1.68
CA THR A 487 26.69 9.35 -2.18
C THR A 487 26.45 8.75 -3.56
N ILE A 488 27.18 9.22 -4.57
CA ILE A 488 27.02 8.79 -5.97
C ILE A 488 28.17 7.86 -6.37
N LYS A 489 27.86 6.62 -6.75
CA LYS A 489 28.85 5.58 -7.09
C LYS A 489 28.79 5.13 -8.55
N THR A 490 28.43 6.04 -9.45
CA THR A 490 28.20 5.78 -10.87
C THR A 490 28.87 6.87 -11.72
N LYS A 491 28.96 6.63 -13.03
CA LYS A 491 29.59 7.55 -13.98
C LYS A 491 28.66 8.68 -14.46
N LYS A 492 27.39 8.62 -14.09
CA LYS A 492 26.40 9.66 -14.41
C LYS A 492 25.84 10.28 -13.16
N TYR A 493 25.55 11.57 -13.22
CA TYR A 493 24.93 12.27 -12.12
C TYR A 493 23.44 12.50 -12.38
N MET A 494 23.09 13.14 -13.50
CA MET A 494 21.74 13.63 -13.69
C MET A 494 21.34 13.78 -15.16
N ALA A 495 20.08 13.49 -15.47
CA ALA A 495 19.47 13.79 -16.76
C ALA A 495 18.25 14.70 -16.57
N ILE A 496 18.29 15.87 -17.20
CA ILE A 496 17.29 16.94 -17.05
C ILE A 496 16.51 17.10 -18.36
N GLY A 497 15.32 16.53 -18.42
CA GLY A 497 14.42 16.63 -19.56
C GLY A 497 13.42 17.78 -19.47
N GLY A 498 13.61 18.78 -18.59
CA GLY A 498 12.66 19.85 -18.34
C GLY A 498 12.90 21.15 -19.13
N TYR A 499 11.85 21.78 -19.65
CA TYR A 499 11.87 23.20 -20.05
C TYR A 499 11.40 24.04 -18.85
N PRO A 500 12.21 24.96 -18.29
CA PRO A 500 11.71 25.88 -17.28
C PRO A 500 10.72 26.86 -17.90
N ASP A 501 9.53 26.97 -17.32
CA ASP A 501 8.63 28.07 -17.63
C ASP A 501 9.19 29.35 -16.98
N LYS A 502 9.07 30.50 -17.67
CA LYS A 502 9.56 31.79 -17.14
C LYS A 502 8.92 32.15 -15.80
N ASN A 503 7.69 31.69 -15.57
CA ASN A 503 6.94 31.96 -14.34
C ASN A 503 7.20 30.89 -13.25
N HIS A 504 7.68 29.71 -13.63
CA HIS A 504 7.84 28.56 -12.74
C HIS A 504 9.18 27.86 -13.03
N PRO A 505 10.33 28.51 -12.74
CA PRO A 505 11.64 27.92 -12.98
C PRO A 505 11.83 26.67 -12.11
N ASN A 506 12.53 25.66 -12.64
CA ASN A 506 12.94 24.55 -11.79
C ASN A 506 13.99 25.05 -10.80
N ARG A 507 13.90 24.60 -9.54
CA ARG A 507 14.84 24.91 -8.47
C ARG A 507 15.62 23.65 -8.10
N LEU A 508 16.94 23.76 -8.11
CA LEU A 508 17.84 22.68 -7.75
C LEU A 508 18.85 23.17 -6.69
N GLU A 509 18.77 22.57 -5.50
CA GLU A 509 19.62 22.90 -4.38
C GLU A 509 20.50 21.71 -3.99
N HIS A 510 21.81 21.93 -3.91
CA HIS A 510 22.78 20.92 -3.46
C HIS A 510 23.43 21.33 -2.15
N LYS A 511 23.52 20.39 -1.21
CA LYS A 511 24.18 20.55 0.08
C LYS A 511 25.05 19.34 0.35
N ASN A 512 26.22 19.57 0.94
CA ASN A 512 27.11 18.51 1.42
C ASN A 512 27.33 17.37 0.41
N LEU A 513 27.39 17.70 -0.89
CA LEU A 513 27.43 16.72 -1.96
C LEU A 513 28.80 16.77 -2.63
N GLU A 514 29.55 15.70 -2.49
CA GLU A 514 30.87 15.54 -3.11
C GLU A 514 30.85 14.38 -4.10
N MET A 515 31.60 14.51 -5.20
CA MET A 515 31.74 13.44 -6.18
C MET A 515 33.08 13.50 -6.89
N ASP A 516 33.53 12.34 -7.37
CA ASP A 516 34.64 12.24 -8.31
C ASP A 516 34.24 12.83 -9.67
N GLU A 517 35.18 13.45 -10.37
CA GLU A 517 34.93 13.99 -11.72
C GLU A 517 34.40 12.94 -12.71
N SER A 518 34.74 11.66 -12.53
CA SER A 518 34.22 10.57 -13.37
C SER A 518 32.73 10.32 -13.20
N ALA A 519 32.14 10.79 -12.09
CA ALA A 519 30.69 10.77 -11.83
C ALA A 519 29.99 12.03 -12.35
N ASN A 520 30.74 13.09 -12.67
CA ASN A 520 30.22 14.40 -13.06
C ASN A 520 29.76 14.43 -14.52
N TYR A 521 28.73 13.65 -14.83
CA TYR A 521 28.06 13.68 -16.12
C TYR A 521 26.61 14.18 -15.98
N ILE A 522 26.34 15.30 -16.65
CA ILE A 522 25.02 15.92 -16.74
C ILE A 522 24.58 15.90 -18.19
N SER A 523 23.35 15.47 -18.44
CA SER A 523 22.72 15.67 -19.73
C SER A 523 21.38 16.37 -19.61
N SER A 524 20.97 17.00 -20.71
CA SER A 524 19.66 17.64 -20.81
C SER A 524 19.08 17.47 -22.21
N PHE A 525 17.77 17.26 -22.29
CA PHE A 525 17.07 17.17 -23.58
C PHE A 525 16.55 18.52 -24.09
N TYR A 526 16.33 19.51 -23.22
CA TYR A 526 15.80 20.83 -23.60
C TYR A 526 16.71 22.00 -23.22
N GLY A 527 17.86 21.71 -22.62
CA GLY A 527 18.78 22.70 -22.11
C GLY A 527 18.52 23.05 -20.64
N LEU A 528 19.47 23.80 -20.06
CA LEU A 528 19.47 24.13 -18.63
C LEU A 528 19.25 25.63 -18.34
N GLU A 529 19.07 26.44 -19.37
CA GLU A 529 18.79 27.88 -19.25
C GLU A 529 17.45 28.11 -18.56
N GLY A 530 17.40 29.03 -17.60
CA GLY A 530 16.17 29.36 -16.84
C GLY A 530 15.95 28.55 -15.56
N ASN A 531 16.75 27.51 -15.29
CA ASN A 531 16.76 26.85 -13.99
C ASN A 531 17.44 27.72 -12.93
N GLN A 532 16.99 27.59 -11.68
CA GLN A 532 17.58 28.23 -10.52
C GLN A 532 18.43 27.23 -9.73
N TYR A 533 19.64 27.64 -9.39
CA TYR A 533 20.59 26.82 -8.63
C TYR A 533 20.87 27.46 -7.27
N ALA A 534 20.93 26.62 -6.23
CA ALA A 534 21.30 27.03 -4.88
C ALA A 534 22.28 26.03 -4.26
N GLY A 535 23.16 26.51 -3.38
CA GLY A 535 24.25 25.69 -2.86
C GLY A 535 25.21 25.25 -3.97
N HIS A 536 25.86 24.09 -3.79
CA HIS A 536 26.85 23.59 -4.75
C HIS A 536 27.17 22.11 -4.55
N ARG A 537 27.67 21.47 -5.61
CA ARG A 537 28.40 20.21 -5.53
C ARG A 537 29.89 20.50 -5.42
N VAL A 538 30.65 19.64 -4.75
CA VAL A 538 32.11 19.62 -4.81
C VAL A 538 32.55 18.48 -5.73
N ILE A 539 33.22 18.82 -6.82
CA ILE A 539 33.71 17.87 -7.82
C ILE A 539 35.22 17.74 -7.65
N TRP A 540 35.68 16.53 -7.34
CA TRP A 540 37.09 16.23 -7.13
C TRP A 540 37.75 15.73 -8.41
N GLY A 541 38.68 16.53 -8.92
CA GLY A 541 39.37 16.33 -10.18
C GLY A 541 40.86 16.06 -10.08
N SER A 542 41.42 15.48 -11.12
CA SER A 542 42.86 15.24 -11.26
C SER A 542 43.60 16.34 -12.03
N ALA A 543 42.88 17.21 -12.75
CA ALA A 543 43.44 18.32 -13.52
C ALA A 543 42.48 19.53 -13.51
N PRO A 544 42.93 20.76 -13.81
CA PRO A 544 42.05 21.92 -13.88
C PRO A 544 40.84 21.69 -14.81
N PRO A 545 39.63 22.19 -14.46
CA PRO A 545 38.46 22.01 -15.29
C PRO A 545 38.62 22.77 -16.62
N THR A 546 38.10 22.19 -17.68
CA THR A 546 38.06 22.80 -19.02
C THR A 546 36.64 23.29 -19.32
N PRO A 547 36.41 24.06 -20.40
CA PRO A 547 35.05 24.36 -20.84
C PRO A 547 34.22 23.11 -21.14
N ALA A 548 34.82 21.96 -21.45
CA ALA A 548 34.10 20.70 -21.64
C ALA A 548 33.73 19.99 -20.33
N THR A 549 34.33 20.37 -19.20
CA THR A 549 34.00 19.81 -17.89
C THR A 549 32.60 20.24 -17.48
N HIS A 550 31.68 19.28 -17.32
CA HIS A 550 30.31 19.55 -16.92
C HIS A 550 30.23 20.29 -15.59
N GLY A 551 29.20 21.11 -15.43
CA GLY A 551 28.98 21.86 -14.20
C GLY A 551 27.61 22.51 -14.20
N LEU A 552 27.08 22.73 -13.01
CA LEU A 552 25.92 23.57 -12.74
C LEU A 552 26.41 24.87 -12.12
N VAL A 553 25.67 25.96 -12.31
CA VAL A 553 26.03 27.26 -11.74
C VAL A 553 26.16 27.12 -10.22
N GLY A 554 27.31 27.57 -9.69
CA GLY A 554 27.66 27.50 -8.28
C GLY A 554 28.51 26.29 -7.89
N ASP A 555 28.59 25.23 -8.72
CA ASP A 555 29.44 24.07 -8.43
C ASP A 555 30.90 24.46 -8.22
N ILE A 556 31.55 23.74 -7.31
CA ILE A 556 32.96 23.91 -6.98
C ILE A 556 33.74 22.73 -7.52
N TYR A 557 34.77 22.98 -8.30
CA TYR A 557 35.72 21.96 -8.76
C TYR A 557 37.03 22.12 -8.00
N ARG A 558 37.54 21.05 -7.41
CA ARG A 558 38.79 21.02 -6.63
C ARG A 558 39.75 19.98 -7.16
N LEU A 559 41.04 20.31 -7.14
CA LEU A 559 42.06 19.30 -7.39
C LEU A 559 42.24 18.39 -6.18
N LYS A 560 42.39 17.10 -6.44
CA LYS A 560 42.70 16.10 -5.39
C LYS A 560 44.02 16.38 -4.70
N ASP A 561 45.01 16.86 -5.46
CA ASP A 561 46.39 17.04 -5.00
C ASP A 561 46.81 18.51 -4.89
N SER A 562 45.87 19.46 -4.89
CA SER A 562 46.17 20.90 -4.85
C SER A 562 45.02 21.71 -4.24
N PRO A 563 45.31 22.81 -3.52
CA PRO A 563 44.28 23.68 -2.96
C PRO A 563 43.55 24.52 -4.03
N ALA A 564 43.92 24.41 -5.32
CA ALA A 564 43.28 25.16 -6.38
C ALA A 564 41.81 24.75 -6.55
N GLU A 565 40.94 25.75 -6.63
CA GLU A 565 39.51 25.55 -6.86
C GLU A 565 38.93 26.52 -7.89
N TRP A 566 37.85 26.09 -8.55
CA TRP A 566 37.10 26.87 -9.51
C TRP A 566 35.62 26.85 -9.16
N VAL A 567 34.92 27.92 -9.52
CA VAL A 567 33.45 27.99 -9.46
C VAL A 567 32.89 27.98 -10.87
N CYS A 568 31.84 27.19 -11.09
CA CYS A 568 31.11 27.19 -12.35
C CYS A 568 30.15 28.40 -12.39
N THR A 569 30.36 29.32 -13.34
CA THR A 569 29.52 30.51 -13.52
C THR A 569 28.47 30.33 -14.61
N LYS A 570 28.64 29.31 -15.46
CA LYS A 570 27.69 28.94 -16.51
C LYS A 570 27.68 27.43 -16.70
N ALA A 571 26.48 26.85 -16.71
CA ALA A 571 26.32 25.41 -16.76
C ALA A 571 26.85 24.81 -18.07
N GLY A 572 27.56 23.68 -17.96
CA GLY A 572 28.00 22.84 -19.08
C GLY A 572 27.48 21.42 -18.93
N TYR A 573 27.00 20.84 -20.03
CA TYR A 573 26.26 19.58 -20.06
C TYR A 573 26.19 19.03 -21.49
N TYR A 574 25.82 17.76 -21.61
CA TYR A 574 25.51 17.16 -22.91
C TYR A 574 24.06 17.46 -23.33
N TYR A 575 23.87 18.13 -24.47
CA TYR A 575 22.56 18.48 -24.99
C TYR A 575 22.06 17.41 -25.95
N GLU A 576 21.22 16.50 -25.43
CA GLU A 576 20.77 15.27 -26.09
C GLU A 576 20.03 15.55 -27.40
N ARG A 577 19.18 16.59 -27.44
CA ARG A 577 18.36 16.93 -28.62
C ARG A 577 19.19 17.35 -29.83
N GLU A 578 20.29 18.06 -29.59
CA GLU A 578 21.21 18.51 -30.66
C GLU A 578 22.49 17.66 -30.73
N LYS A 579 22.61 16.63 -29.88
CA LYS A 579 23.76 15.72 -29.80
C LYS A 579 25.10 16.45 -29.67
N LYS A 580 25.14 17.54 -28.90
CA LYS A 580 26.33 18.40 -28.77
C LYS A 580 26.68 18.70 -27.32
N GLN A 581 27.96 18.98 -27.08
CA GLN A 581 28.45 19.47 -25.80
C GLN A 581 28.15 20.96 -25.64
N ILE A 582 27.54 21.35 -24.51
CA ILE A 582 27.44 22.74 -24.08
C ILE A 582 28.59 23.01 -23.11
N MET A 583 29.37 24.05 -23.41
CA MET A 583 30.57 24.37 -22.66
C MET A 583 30.22 25.11 -21.37
N ALA A 584 30.81 24.68 -20.26
CA ALA A 584 30.78 25.38 -19.00
C ALA A 584 31.72 26.59 -19.00
N GLU A 585 31.46 27.55 -18.13
CA GLU A 585 32.43 28.58 -17.75
C GLU A 585 32.88 28.33 -16.31
N TRP A 586 34.18 28.11 -16.15
CA TRP A 586 34.83 27.87 -14.86
C TRP A 586 35.78 29.02 -14.54
N GLN A 587 35.59 29.67 -13.40
CA GLN A 587 36.44 30.77 -12.96
C GLN A 587 37.29 30.34 -11.77
N PRO A 588 38.60 30.64 -11.75
CA PRO A 588 39.45 30.40 -10.58
C PRO A 588 38.83 31.09 -9.37
N ARG A 589 38.66 30.33 -8.29
CA ARG A 589 38.15 30.83 -7.02
C ARG A 589 39.32 30.89 -6.04
N LYS A 590 39.43 31.99 -5.30
CA LYS A 590 40.39 32.04 -4.19
C LYS A 590 39.90 31.08 -3.11
N PRO A 591 40.74 30.15 -2.62
CA PRO A 591 40.34 29.25 -1.55
C PRO A 591 39.81 30.06 -0.37
N SER A 592 38.61 29.70 0.13
CA SER A 592 38.03 30.29 1.33
C SER A 592 38.61 29.71 2.60
#